data_AF-A0AAV0B0V5-F1
#
_entry.id   AF-A0AAV0B0V5-F1
#
_cell.length_a   1.000
_cell.length_b   1.000
_cell.length_c   1.000
_cell.angle_alpha   90.00
_cell.angle_beta   90.00
_cell.angle_gamma   90.00
#
_symmetry.space_group_name_H-M   'P 1'
#
loop_
_entity.id
_entity.type
_entity.pdbx_description
1 polymer ?
#
loop_
_entity_poly.entity_id
_entity_poly.type
_entity_poly.pdbx_seq_one_letter_code
_entity_poly.pdbx_strand_id
1 'polypeptide(L)'
;MKLADDVDLDKIAADTHGYVGSDAASLCSEASMQQITEKMKLINLYKDTINTDVLDSLGVTMDYFCFALGTSNPSALREAVVEVPLVTGLCLLLLRLGYPKVLKNQKHGGSQIILEAYPDFIG
;
A
#
# COMPACT_ATOMS: atom_id res chain seq x y z
N MET A 1 -16.67 9.78 10.80
CA MET A 1 -15.37 10.47 10.67
C MET A 1 -15.65 11.92 10.32
N LYS A 2 -15.06 12.88 11.04
CA LYS A 2 -15.13 14.30 10.69
C LYS A 2 -13.96 14.61 9.76
N LEU A 3 -14.24 15.18 8.59
CA LEU A 3 -13.21 15.63 7.65
C LEU A 3 -12.87 17.09 7.96
N ALA A 4 -11.60 17.45 7.79
CA ALA A 4 -11.19 18.84 7.78
C ALA A 4 -11.38 19.46 6.39
N ASP A 5 -11.46 20.79 6.33
CA ASP A 5 -11.79 21.53 5.11
C ASP A 5 -10.67 21.46 4.04
N ASP A 6 -9.47 21.00 4.42
CA ASP A 6 -8.31 20.80 3.55
C ASP A 6 -8.36 19.50 2.74
N VAL A 7 -9.34 18.62 3.02
CA VAL A 7 -9.46 17.32 2.35
C VAL A 7 -10.01 17.48 0.94
N ASP A 8 -9.18 17.12 -0.05
CA ASP A 8 -9.55 17.08 -1.45
C ASP A 8 -9.98 15.65 -1.86
N LEU A 9 -11.28 15.42 -1.90
CA LEU A 9 -11.86 14.13 -2.26
C LEU A 9 -11.66 13.78 -3.74
N ASP A 10 -11.60 14.78 -4.62
CA ASP A 10 -11.40 14.56 -6.06
C ASP A 10 -9.98 14.03 -6.32
N LYS A 11 -9.00 14.57 -5.59
CA LYS A 11 -7.63 14.06 -5.60
C LYS A 11 -7.54 12.63 -5.06
N ILE A 12 -8.19 12.34 -3.94
CA ILE A 12 -8.22 10.97 -3.38
C ILE A 12 -8.86 10.01 -4.38
N ALA A 13 -9.94 10.41 -5.05
CA ALA A 13 -10.58 9.59 -6.07
C ALA A 13 -9.66 9.32 -7.28
N ALA A 14 -8.87 10.31 -7.70
CA ALA A 14 -7.88 10.15 -8.76
C ALA A 14 -6.76 9.16 -8.38
N ASP A 15 -6.30 9.20 -7.13
CA ASP A 15 -5.19 8.38 -6.65
C ASP A 15 -5.62 6.93 -6.30
N THR A 16 -6.91 6.71 -6.01
CA THR A 16 -7.48 5.41 -5.60
C THR A 16 -7.99 4.54 -6.76
N HIS A 17 -7.39 4.69 -7.95
CA HIS A 17 -7.67 3.79 -9.08
C HIS A 17 -7.49 2.31 -8.67
N GLY A 18 -8.49 1.48 -8.97
CA GLY A 18 -8.49 0.06 -8.60
C GLY A 18 -8.84 -0.26 -7.14
N TYR A 19 -9.23 0.73 -6.33
CA TYR A 19 -9.79 0.46 -5.00
C TYR A 19 -11.22 -0.08 -5.15
N VAL A 20 -11.51 -1.17 -4.46
CA VAL A 20 -12.88 -1.67 -4.30
C VAL A 20 -13.48 -1.03 -3.04
N GLY A 21 -14.81 -1.06 -2.89
CA GLY A 21 -15.49 -0.46 -1.73
C GLY A 21 -14.94 -0.90 -0.37
N SER A 22 -14.41 -2.12 -0.26
CA SER A 22 -13.69 -2.60 0.93
C SER A 22 -12.38 -1.86 1.17
N ASP A 23 -11.60 -1.60 0.11
CA ASP A 23 -10.31 -0.91 0.21
C ASP A 23 -10.50 0.56 0.56
N ALA A 24 -11.53 1.20 -0.01
CA ALA A 24 -11.89 2.57 0.35
C ALA A 24 -12.31 2.67 1.82
N ALA A 25 -13.06 1.67 2.34
CA ALA A 25 -13.41 1.60 3.75
C ALA A 25 -12.17 1.39 4.64
N SER A 26 -11.24 0.52 4.22
CA SER A 26 -9.97 0.31 4.91
C SER A 26 -9.10 1.57 4.90
N LEU A 27 -9.01 2.28 3.77
CA LEU A 27 -8.29 3.55 3.64
C LEU A 27 -8.83 4.60 4.62
N CYS A 28 -10.15 4.78 4.67
CA CYS A 28 -10.79 5.71 5.61
C CYS A 28 -10.55 5.32 7.07
N SER A 29 -10.55 4.02 7.35
CA SER A 29 -10.30 3.49 8.70
C SER A 29 -8.86 3.77 9.14
N GLU A 30 -7.89 3.57 8.25
CA GLU A 30 -6.47 3.82 8.51
C GLU A 30 -6.21 5.32 8.75
N ALA A 31 -6.76 6.19 7.89
CA ALA A 31 -6.65 7.65 8.06
C ALA A 31 -7.26 8.12 9.40
N SER A 32 -8.41 7.57 9.79
CA SER A 32 -9.04 7.84 11.08
C SER A 32 -8.19 7.36 12.26
N MET A 33 -7.61 6.16 12.15
CA MET A 33 -6.78 5.59 13.20
C MET A 33 -5.48 6.36 13.39
N GLN A 34 -4.87 6.84 12.30
CA GLN A 34 -3.69 7.69 12.38
C GLN A 34 -4.00 9.01 13.11
N GLN A 35 -5.11 9.65 12.76
CA GLN A 35 -5.59 10.86 13.42
C GLN A 35 -5.83 10.65 14.92
N ILE A 36 -6.53 9.58 15.31
CA ILE A 36 -6.78 9.23 16.71
C ILE A 36 -5.46 8.98 17.44
N THR A 37 -4.54 8.22 16.84
CA THR A 37 -3.25 7.87 17.45
C THR A 37 -2.40 9.11 17.74
N GLU A 38 -2.43 10.12 16.87
CA GLU A 38 -1.74 11.38 17.10
C GLU A 38 -2.42 12.22 18.19
N LYS A 39 -3.75 12.35 18.13
CA LYS A 39 -4.51 13.18 19.08
C LYS A 39 -4.54 12.58 20.47
N MET A 40 -4.52 11.25 20.60
CA MET A 40 -4.46 10.55 21.89
C MET A 40 -3.19 10.88 22.68
N LYS A 41 -2.06 11.22 22.01
CA LYS A 41 -0.83 11.65 22.70
C LYS A 41 -0.99 12.98 23.43
N LEU A 42 -1.96 13.80 23.01
CA LEU A 42 -2.23 15.12 23.57
C LEU A 42 -3.27 15.06 24.70
N ILE A 43 -4.00 13.95 24.83
CA ILE A 43 -5.05 13.77 25.82
C ILE A 43 -4.41 13.29 27.14
N ASN A 44 -4.67 14.03 28.22
CA ASN A 44 -4.30 13.59 29.56
C ASN A 44 -5.36 12.61 30.09
N LEU A 45 -5.01 11.32 30.08
CA LEU A 45 -5.85 10.20 30.52
C LEU A 45 -6.19 10.22 32.03
N TYR A 46 -5.52 11.07 32.82
CA TYR A 46 -5.77 11.21 34.26
C TYR A 46 -6.82 12.28 34.62
N LYS A 47 -7.34 13.01 33.62
CA LYS A 47 -8.44 13.96 33.81
C LYS A 47 -9.75 13.35 33.33
N ASP A 48 -10.79 13.44 34.15
CA ASP A 48 -12.14 12.98 33.81
C ASP A 48 -12.85 13.86 32.76
N THR A 49 -12.22 14.97 32.35
CA THR A 49 -12.77 15.92 31.37
C THR A 49 -11.81 16.12 30.21
N ILE A 50 -12.29 15.85 29.00
CA ILE A 50 -11.58 16.15 27.75
C ILE A 50 -11.88 17.60 27.40
N ASN A 51 -10.83 18.38 27.06
CA ASN A 51 -11.00 19.76 26.64
C ASN A 51 -11.76 19.82 25.29
N THR A 52 -12.77 20.67 25.21
CA THR A 52 -13.57 20.94 24.00
C THR A 52 -12.71 21.34 22.81
N ASP A 53 -11.62 22.06 23.02
CA ASP A 53 -10.69 22.49 21.97
C ASP A 53 -10.03 21.27 21.27
N VAL A 54 -9.73 20.22 22.05
CA VAL A 54 -9.16 18.98 21.51
C VAL A 54 -10.21 18.23 20.71
N LEU A 55 -11.45 18.15 21.22
CA LEU A 55 -12.58 17.52 20.54
C LEU A 55 -12.90 18.21 19.21
N ASP A 56 -12.88 19.54 19.16
CA ASP A 56 -13.14 20.29 17.92
C ASP A 56 -12.05 20.08 16.88
N SER A 57 -10.81 19.90 17.34
CA SER A 57 -9.65 19.59 16.51
C SER A 57 -9.58 18.13 16.03
N LEU A 58 -10.54 17.28 16.41
CA LEU A 58 -10.66 15.91 15.88
C LEU A 58 -11.26 15.94 14.46
N GLY A 59 -10.51 16.47 13.49
CA GLY A 59 -10.76 16.29 12.06
C GLY A 59 -9.64 15.48 11.40
N VAL A 60 -10.00 14.65 10.40
CA VAL A 60 -9.04 14.00 9.51
C VAL A 60 -8.67 14.98 8.41
N THR A 61 -7.39 15.37 8.35
CA THR A 61 -6.77 16.23 7.34
C THR A 61 -6.28 15.43 6.14
N MET A 62 -5.89 16.14 5.07
CA MET A 62 -5.37 15.51 3.85
C MET A 62 -4.07 14.71 4.10
N ASP A 63 -3.25 15.13 5.06
CA ASP A 63 -2.00 14.44 5.40
C ASP A 63 -2.24 13.00 5.89
N TYR A 64 -3.33 12.76 6.64
CA TYR A 64 -3.69 11.41 7.07
C TYR A 64 -4.13 10.52 5.91
N PHE A 65 -4.79 11.09 4.89
CA PHE A 65 -5.11 10.36 3.67
C PHE A 65 -3.86 10.04 2.85
N CYS A 66 -2.92 10.98 2.71
CA CYS A 66 -1.63 10.73 2.06
C CYS A 66 -0.85 9.61 2.77
N PHE A 67 -0.85 9.60 4.11
CA PHE A 67 -0.24 8.52 4.89
C PHE A 67 -0.93 7.18 4.64
N ALA A 68 -2.27 7.15 4.70
CA ALA A 68 -3.05 5.95 4.48
C ALA A 68 -2.88 5.39 3.06
N LEU A 69 -2.84 6.25 2.04
CA LEU A 69 -2.59 5.85 0.64
C LEU A 69 -1.20 5.21 0.45
N GLY A 70 -0.21 5.65 1.22
CA GLY A 70 1.13 5.07 1.20
C GLY A 70 1.22 3.68 1.85
N THR A 71 0.30 3.35 2.75
CA THR A 71 0.26 2.06 3.46
C THR A 71 -0.80 1.10 2.91
N SER A 72 -1.82 1.60 2.20
CA SER A 72 -2.89 0.78 1.65
C SER A 72 -2.53 0.16 0.30
N ASN A 73 -2.73 -1.15 0.18
CA ASN A 73 -2.56 -1.89 -1.07
C ASN A 73 -3.95 -2.26 -1.64
N PRO A 74 -4.34 -1.79 -2.83
CA PRO A 74 -5.65 -2.08 -3.41
C PRO A 74 -5.88 -3.58 -3.65
N SER A 75 -7.08 -4.05 -3.36
CA SER A 75 -7.45 -5.46 -3.55
C SER A 75 -7.48 -5.86 -5.02
N ALA A 76 -7.77 -4.94 -5.95
CA ALA A 76 -7.72 -5.24 -7.39
C ALA A 76 -6.31 -5.61 -7.89
N LEU A 77 -5.26 -5.11 -7.24
CA LEU A 77 -3.86 -5.48 -7.53
C LEU A 77 -3.42 -6.75 -6.80
N ARG A 78 -4.19 -7.22 -5.83
CA ARG A 78 -3.87 -8.43 -5.04
C ARG A 78 -4.13 -9.73 -5.82
N GLU A 79 -4.96 -9.69 -6.87
CA GLU A 79 -5.32 -10.84 -7.71
C GLU A 79 -4.91 -10.71 -9.18
N ALA A 80 -4.17 -9.65 -9.56
CA ALA A 80 -3.54 -9.57 -10.86
C ALA A 80 -2.29 -10.47 -10.90
N VAL A 81 -2.48 -11.78 -10.91
CA VAL A 81 -1.48 -12.69 -11.49
C VAL A 81 -1.45 -12.36 -12.97
N VAL A 82 -0.57 -11.43 -13.34
CA VAL A 82 -0.10 -11.35 -14.71
C VAL A 82 0.67 -12.66 -14.92
N GLU A 83 -0.04 -13.70 -15.33
CA GLU A 83 0.60 -14.79 -16.03
C GLU A 83 1.20 -14.13 -17.27
N VAL A 84 2.49 -13.83 -17.20
CA VAL A 84 3.26 -13.60 -18.43
C VAL A 84 3.02 -14.87 -19.23
N PRO A 85 2.35 -14.83 -20.39
CA PRO A 85 2.28 -16.01 -21.21
C PRO A 85 3.73 -16.28 -21.60
N LEU A 86 4.34 -17.25 -20.93
CA LEU A 86 5.61 -17.82 -21.33
C LEU A 86 5.31 -18.53 -22.64
N VAL A 87 5.30 -17.76 -23.74
CA VAL A 87 5.28 -18.28 -25.10
C VAL A 87 6.41 -19.30 -25.14
N THR A 88 5.99 -20.56 -25.20
CA THR A 88 6.74 -21.74 -24.77
C THR A 88 8.05 -21.94 -25.57
N GLY A 89 8.25 -21.16 -26.64
CA GLY A 89 9.48 -21.12 -27.44
C GLY A 89 10.62 -20.29 -26.86
N LEU A 90 10.35 -19.16 -26.18
CA LEU A 90 11.41 -18.23 -25.78
C LEU A 90 12.23 -18.75 -24.59
N CYS A 91 11.56 -19.38 -23.61
CA CYS A 91 12.22 -19.94 -22.43
C CYS A 91 13.10 -21.16 -22.77
N LEU A 92 12.67 -22.00 -23.74
CA LEU A 92 13.45 -23.14 -24.22
C LEU A 92 14.72 -22.69 -24.97
N LEU A 93 14.64 -21.58 -25.70
CA LEU A 93 15.77 -20.98 -26.40
C LEU A 93 16.81 -20.44 -25.40
N LEU A 94 16.36 -19.75 -24.35
CA LEU A 94 17.25 -19.20 -23.31
C LEU A 94 17.95 -20.30 -22.49
N LEU A 95 17.25 -21.41 -22.20
CA LEU A 95 17.85 -22.60 -21.58
C LEU A 95 18.89 -23.28 -22.49
N ARG A 96 18.64 -23.36 -23.81
CA ARG A 96 19.61 -23.91 -24.79
C ARG A 96 20.82 -23.01 -25.03
N LEU A 97 20.66 -21.70 -24.89
CA LEU A 97 21.74 -20.71 -25.05
C LEU A 97 22.60 -20.53 -23.79
N GLY A 98 22.37 -21.34 -22.74
CA GLY A 98 23.26 -21.41 -21.59
C GLY A 98 23.19 -20.20 -20.66
N TYR A 99 22.04 -19.53 -20.57
CA TYR A 99 21.81 -18.48 -19.57
C TYR A 99 21.26 -19.10 -18.28
N PRO A 100 22.06 -19.25 -17.20
CA PRO A 100 21.57 -19.75 -15.94
C PRO A 100 21.07 -18.56 -15.13
N LYS A 101 19.78 -18.55 -14.77
CA LYS A 101 19.30 -18.19 -13.42
C LYS A 101 17.78 -18.13 -13.43
N VAL A 102 17.12 -19.09 -12.79
CA VAL A 102 15.76 -18.93 -12.30
C VAL A 102 15.87 -19.02 -10.78
N LEU A 103 16.10 -17.88 -10.12
CA LEU A 103 16.14 -17.84 -8.66
C LEU A 103 14.71 -17.64 -8.15
N LYS A 104 14.12 -18.72 -7.65
CA LYS A 104 12.95 -18.65 -6.78
C LYS A 104 13.41 -18.18 -5.40
N ASN A 105 12.95 -17.02 -4.95
CA ASN A 105 13.05 -16.65 -3.54
C ASN A 105 11.64 -16.47 -2.97
N GLN A 106 11.23 -17.41 -2.12
CA GLN A 106 9.98 -17.34 -1.37
C GLN A 106 10.22 -16.60 -0.06
N LYS A 107 9.60 -15.43 0.11
CA LYS A 107 9.16 -14.99 1.45
C LYS A 107 7.74 -14.44 1.39
N HIS A 108 6.87 -15.24 2.03
CA HIS A 108 5.49 -15.02 2.46
C HIS A 108 4.47 -14.57 1.41
N GLY A 109 3.79 -15.57 0.83
CA GLY A 109 2.40 -15.41 0.37
C GLY A 109 2.13 -15.61 -1.12
N GLY A 110 3.12 -15.99 -1.92
CA GLY A 110 2.91 -16.27 -3.35
C GLY A 110 4.25 -16.51 -4.06
N SER A 111 4.28 -17.42 -5.04
CA SER A 111 5.50 -17.76 -5.76
C SER A 111 5.82 -16.71 -6.83
N GLN A 112 6.77 -15.81 -6.59
CA GLN A 112 7.34 -14.92 -7.62
C GLN A 112 8.77 -15.34 -8.00
N ILE A 113 9.06 -15.29 -9.30
CA ILE A 113 10.40 -15.55 -9.89
C ILE A 113 11.04 -14.19 -10.15
N ILE A 114 12.16 -13.89 -9.51
CA ILE A 114 12.94 -12.66 -9.75
C ILE A 114 14.30 -13.07 -10.34
N LEU A 115 14.58 -12.59 -11.56
CA LEU A 115 15.83 -12.81 -12.30
C LEU A 115 16.86 -11.76 -11.89
N GLU A 116 17.78 -12.11 -11.00
CA GLU A 116 18.94 -11.27 -10.68
C GLU A 116 20.15 -11.67 -11.55
N ALA A 117 20.46 -10.84 -12.54
CA ALA A 117 21.69 -10.93 -13.31
C ALA A 117 22.87 -10.49 -12.43
N TYR A 118 23.90 -11.34 -12.31
CA TYR A 118 25.21 -10.89 -11.83
C TYR A 118 26.03 -10.51 -13.06
N PRO A 119 26.66 -9.33 -13.11
CA PRO A 119 27.73 -9.09 -14.06
C PRO A 119 28.92 -9.94 -13.58
N ASP A 120 29.56 -10.66 -14.49
CA ASP A 120 30.99 -10.96 -14.52
C ASP A 120 31.23 -12.22 -15.35
N PHE A 121 31.27 -11.99 -16.66
CA PHE A 121 31.97 -12.82 -17.62
C PHE A 121 33.33 -12.13 -17.82
N ILE A 122 34.44 -12.84 -17.54
CA ILE A 122 35.75 -12.82 -18.25
C ILE A 122 36.76 -13.54 -17.34
N GLY A 123 37.27 -14.68 -17.81
CA GLY A 123 38.30 -15.51 -17.19
C GLY A 123 38.23 -16.94 -17.67
#